data_AF-A0A0L8AIY4-F1
#
_entry.id   AF-A0A0L8AIY4-F1
#
_cell.length_a   1.000
_cell.length_b   1.000
_cell.length_c   1.000
_cell.angle_alpha   90.00
_cell.angle_beta   90.00
_cell.angle_gamma   90.00
#
_symmetry.space_group_name_H-M   'P 1'
#
loop_
_entity.id
_entity.type
_entity.pdbx_description
1 polymer ?
#
loop_
_entity_poly.entity_id
_entity_poly.type
_entity_poly.pdbx_seq_one_letter_code
_entity_poly.pdbx_strand_id
1 'polypeptide(L)'
;MNQELKQLHKRRDFFNRNLPKLEGADRRNDIKNLGNTCPSCGYPTLDERNAWDICSICFWEDDGQDDQDADKVYGGPNSDYSLTAHRLEWKENLEELKKESSVISEQFRRLDELIERDQESDIYEIMNLVEKVSEWFDGERKNALQHGV
;
A
#
# COMPACT_ATOMS: atom_id res chain seq x y z
N MET A 1 8.31 -7.91 -16.66
CA MET A 1 7.68 -7.05 -15.64
C MET A 1 6.46 -6.40 -16.28
N ASN A 2 5.25 -6.64 -15.77
CA ASN A 2 4.04 -6.00 -16.28
C ASN A 2 4.23 -4.48 -16.16
N GLN A 3 4.20 -3.75 -17.27
CA GLN A 3 4.36 -2.28 -17.26
C GLN A 3 3.28 -1.59 -16.43
N GLU A 4 2.11 -2.21 -16.28
CA GLU A 4 0.96 -1.65 -15.56
C GLU A 4 1.18 -1.52 -14.06
N LEU A 5 2.02 -2.37 -13.46
CA LEU A 5 2.30 -2.37 -12.02
C LEU A 5 3.68 -1.78 -11.68
N LYS A 6 4.29 -1.04 -12.61
CA LYS A 6 5.62 -0.43 -12.40
C LYS A 6 5.69 0.40 -11.12
N GLN A 7 4.68 1.24 -10.85
CA GLN A 7 4.67 2.07 -9.64
C GLN A 7 4.48 1.26 -8.35
N LEU A 8 3.75 0.15 -8.39
CA LEU A 8 3.67 -0.76 -7.25
C LEU A 8 5.05 -1.34 -6.91
N HIS A 9 5.73 -1.92 -7.91
CA HIS A 9 7.05 -2.51 -7.69
C HIS A 9 8.07 -1.46 -7.25
N LYS A 10 8.04 -0.26 -7.83
CA LYS A 10 8.94 0.83 -7.42
C LYS A 10 8.73 1.25 -5.96
N ARG A 11 7.47 1.40 -5.52
CA ARG A 11 7.15 1.66 -4.11
C ARG A 11 7.67 0.56 -3.19
N ARG A 12 7.39 -0.71 -3.51
CA ARG A 12 7.87 -1.86 -2.74
C ARG A 12 9.40 -1.89 -2.67
N ASP A 13 10.09 -1.67 -3.79
CA ASP A 13 11.56 -1.66 -3.85
C ASP A 13 12.17 -0.49 -3.09
N PHE A 14 11.54 0.69 -3.11
CA PHE A 14 11.94 1.84 -2.31
C PHE A 14 11.88 1.51 -0.82
N PHE A 15 10.72 1.10 -0.31
CA PHE A 15 10.56 0.81 1.11
C PHE A 15 11.37 -0.42 1.55
N ASN A 16 11.47 -1.46 0.73
CA ASN A 16 12.30 -2.62 1.04
C ASN A 16 13.80 -2.26 1.15
N ARG A 17 14.30 -1.25 0.44
CA ARG A 17 15.70 -0.82 0.55
C ARG A 17 15.95 0.13 1.72
N ASN A 18 14.98 0.99 1.99
CA ASN A 18 15.15 2.13 2.88
C ASN A 18 14.54 1.93 4.28
N LEU A 19 13.61 1.00 4.45
CA LEU A 19 13.15 0.56 5.76
C LEU A 19 14.05 -0.60 6.23
N PRO A 20 14.54 -0.58 7.49
CA PRO A 20 15.48 -1.57 7.97
C PRO A 20 14.95 -3.00 7.76
N LYS A 21 15.81 -3.85 7.20
CA LYS A 21 15.63 -5.32 7.24
C LYS A 21 16.36 -5.80 8.47
N LEU A 22 15.69 -6.46 9.41
CA LEU A 22 16.38 -7.05 10.55
C LEU A 22 17.29 -8.19 10.07
N GLU A 23 18.54 -8.19 10.52
CA GLU A 23 19.42 -9.36 10.37
C GLU A 23 18.92 -10.49 11.28
N GLY A 24 18.73 -11.69 10.72
CA GLY A 24 18.47 -12.92 11.49
C GLY A 24 17.13 -13.62 11.27
N ALA A 25 16.33 -13.26 10.26
CA ALA A 25 15.04 -13.89 10.00
C ALA A 25 15.03 -14.62 8.64
N ASP A 26 15.20 -15.95 8.67
CA ASP A 26 15.12 -16.84 7.49
C ASP A 26 13.68 -17.00 6.93
N ARG A 27 12.71 -16.25 7.47
CA ARG A 27 11.43 -15.95 6.84
C ARG A 27 11.09 -14.52 7.27
N ARG A 28 10.84 -13.64 6.29
CA ARG A 28 10.52 -12.21 6.43
C ARG A 28 9.89 -11.89 7.81
N ASN A 29 10.67 -11.37 8.75
CA ASN A 29 10.14 -10.92 10.04
C ASN A 29 10.23 -9.41 10.10
N ASP A 30 9.05 -8.84 10.26
CA ASP A 30 8.71 -7.43 10.23
C ASP A 30 9.34 -6.62 11.37
N ILE A 31 9.37 -5.30 11.20
CA ILE A 31 9.65 -4.37 12.29
C ILE A 31 8.33 -3.85 12.86
N LYS A 32 8.07 -4.20 14.11
CA LYS A 32 6.96 -3.60 14.86
C LYS A 32 7.08 -2.08 14.87
N ASN A 33 6.01 -1.40 14.48
CA ASN A 33 5.89 0.07 14.43
C ASN A 33 6.71 0.77 13.33
N LEU A 34 7.18 0.05 12.29
CA LEU A 34 7.86 0.67 11.14
C LEU A 34 7.11 0.54 9.81
N GLY A 35 5.97 -0.16 9.82
CA GLY A 35 5.10 -0.34 8.66
C GLY A 35 5.70 -1.27 7.59
N ASN A 36 5.00 -2.35 7.28
CA ASN A 36 5.36 -3.27 6.22
C ASN A 36 4.57 -2.96 4.96
N THR A 37 5.21 -3.11 3.80
CA THR A 37 4.56 -2.79 2.52
C THR A 37 3.38 -3.72 2.28
N CYS A 38 2.19 -3.15 2.11
CA CYS A 38 1.02 -3.87 1.64
C CYS A 38 1.32 -4.56 0.30
N PRO A 39 0.97 -5.86 0.12
CA PRO A 39 1.25 -6.58 -1.13
C PRO A 39 0.45 -5.99 -2.32
N SER A 40 -0.67 -5.33 -2.05
CA SER A 40 -1.54 -4.75 -3.06
C SER A 40 -1.09 -3.35 -3.47
N CYS A 41 -1.03 -2.39 -2.54
CA CYS A 41 -0.71 -1.00 -2.87
C CYS A 41 0.77 -0.64 -2.68
N GLY A 42 1.56 -1.41 -1.95
CA GLY A 42 3.00 -1.17 -1.78
C GLY A 42 3.40 -0.08 -0.78
N TYR A 43 2.45 0.60 -0.13
CA TYR A 43 2.73 1.53 0.97
C TYR A 43 2.93 0.79 2.30
N PRO A 44 3.77 1.30 3.22
CA PRO A 44 4.10 0.65 4.49
C PRO A 44 3.01 0.83 5.54
N THR A 45 1.84 0.24 5.33
CA THR A 45 0.64 0.44 6.17
C THR A 45 0.32 -0.72 7.09
N LEU A 46 1.03 -1.85 6.97
CA LEU A 46 0.72 -3.07 7.73
C LEU A 46 1.63 -3.15 8.96
N ASP A 47 1.06 -3.43 10.13
CA ASP A 47 1.85 -3.59 11.36
C ASP A 47 2.72 -4.85 11.30
N GLU A 48 2.20 -5.92 10.70
CA GLU A 48 2.84 -7.23 10.51
C GLU A 48 2.39 -7.84 9.16
N ARG A 49 3.26 -8.59 8.49
CA ARG A 49 2.95 -9.32 7.26
C ARG A 49 2.35 -10.68 7.57
N ASN A 50 1.42 -11.13 6.73
CA ASN A 50 0.73 -12.41 6.86
C ASN A 50 0.03 -12.56 8.23
N ALA A 51 -0.53 -11.45 8.72
CA ALA A 51 -1.15 -11.34 10.03
C ALA A 51 -2.62 -10.92 9.97
N TRP A 52 -3.25 -11.02 8.79
CA TRP A 52 -4.65 -10.63 8.55
C TRP A 52 -4.92 -9.15 8.79
N ASP A 53 -3.88 -8.32 8.73
CA ASP A 53 -4.00 -6.88 8.87
C ASP A 53 -4.57 -6.28 7.58
N ILE A 54 -5.40 -5.24 7.71
CA ILE A 54 -6.08 -4.60 6.58
C ILE A 54 -5.39 -3.28 6.28
N CYS A 55 -4.90 -3.13 5.06
CA CYS A 55 -4.29 -1.89 4.60
C CYS A 55 -5.26 -0.70 4.72
N SER A 56 -4.87 0.33 5.47
CA SER A 56 -5.67 1.55 5.67
C SER A 56 -5.88 2.40 4.41
N ILE A 57 -5.08 2.17 3.36
CA ILE A 57 -5.16 2.92 2.10
C ILE A 57 -5.99 2.18 1.05
N CYS A 58 -5.69 0.90 0.81
CA CYS A 58 -6.32 0.15 -0.28
C CYS A 58 -7.26 -0.97 0.20
N PHE A 59 -7.44 -1.14 1.51
CA PHE A 59 -8.37 -2.08 2.13
C PHE A 59 -8.16 -3.58 1.80
N TRP A 60 -7.01 -3.94 1.25
CA TRP A 60 -6.61 -5.34 1.09
C TRP A 60 -6.23 -5.95 2.44
N GLU A 61 -6.76 -7.13 2.76
CA GLU A 61 -6.34 -7.94 3.92
C GLU A 61 -5.09 -8.76 3.56
N ASP A 62 -4.04 -8.65 4.38
CA ASP A 62 -2.81 -9.42 4.19
C ASP A 62 -2.95 -10.85 4.74
N ASP A 63 -3.62 -11.68 3.96
CA ASP A 63 -3.85 -13.13 4.15
C ASP A 63 -2.63 -14.01 3.80
N GLY A 64 -1.48 -13.37 3.53
CA GLY A 64 -0.22 -14.02 3.14
C GLY A 64 0.01 -14.12 1.64
N GLN A 65 -0.95 -13.73 0.81
CA GLN A 65 -0.80 -13.72 -0.64
C GLN A 65 0.24 -12.67 -1.10
N ASP A 66 1.06 -13.02 -2.09
CA ASP A 66 2.09 -12.15 -2.69
C ASP A 66 2.32 -12.52 -4.17
N ASP A 67 3.41 -12.06 -4.78
CA ASP A 67 3.65 -12.15 -6.24
C ASP A 67 3.58 -13.57 -6.82
N GLN A 68 3.96 -14.58 -6.05
CA GLN A 68 4.05 -15.97 -6.49
C GLN A 68 2.67 -16.68 -6.56
N ASP A 69 1.66 -16.12 -5.91
CA ASP A 69 0.30 -16.63 -5.89
C ASP A 69 -0.75 -15.54 -6.19
N ALA A 70 -0.33 -14.39 -6.70
CA ALA A 70 -1.16 -13.19 -6.87
C ALA A 70 -2.42 -13.38 -7.75
N ASP A 71 -2.42 -14.34 -8.67
CA ASP A 71 -3.56 -14.62 -9.55
C ASP A 71 -4.60 -15.56 -8.92
N LYS A 72 -4.31 -16.14 -7.75
CA LYS A 72 -5.25 -16.99 -7.03
C LYS A 72 -6.29 -16.14 -6.29
N VAL A 73 -7.45 -16.71 -6.02
CA VAL A 73 -8.47 -16.11 -5.16
C VAL A 73 -8.47 -16.88 -3.84
N TYR A 74 -8.17 -16.20 -2.74
CA TYR A 74 -8.16 -16.81 -1.40
C TYR A 74 -9.51 -16.69 -0.68
N GLY A 75 -10.37 -15.77 -1.10
CA GLY A 75 -11.69 -15.59 -0.48
C GLY A 75 -11.64 -14.65 0.71
N GLY A 76 -12.59 -14.85 1.64
CA GLY A 76 -12.62 -14.12 2.91
C GLY A 76 -12.91 -12.63 2.73
N PRO A 77 -12.29 -11.76 3.53
CA PRO A 77 -12.43 -10.30 3.43
C PRO A 77 -12.02 -9.71 2.08
N ASN A 78 -11.15 -10.40 1.33
CA ASN A 78 -10.76 -10.05 -0.04
C ASN A 78 -11.81 -10.51 -1.09
N SER A 79 -12.93 -11.11 -0.70
CA SER A 79 -14.01 -11.56 -1.59
C SER A 79 -13.49 -12.51 -2.70
N ASP A 80 -14.05 -12.41 -3.90
CA ASP A 80 -13.67 -13.12 -5.12
C ASP A 80 -12.51 -12.46 -5.88
N TYR A 81 -11.81 -11.48 -5.28
CA TYR A 81 -10.66 -10.84 -5.89
C TYR A 81 -9.39 -11.69 -5.75
N SER A 82 -8.61 -11.69 -6.83
CA SER A 82 -7.20 -12.02 -6.75
C SER A 82 -6.39 -10.77 -6.41
N LEU A 83 -5.23 -10.95 -5.80
CA LEU A 83 -4.31 -9.84 -5.54
C LEU A 83 -3.93 -9.10 -6.84
N THR A 84 -3.74 -9.80 -7.96
CA THR A 84 -3.50 -9.17 -9.27
C THR A 84 -4.66 -8.28 -9.70
N ALA A 85 -5.90 -8.76 -9.59
CA ALA A 85 -7.08 -7.98 -9.96
C ALA A 85 -7.18 -6.71 -9.09
N HIS A 86 -7.01 -6.86 -7.78
CA HIS A 86 -7.07 -5.73 -6.86
C HIS A 86 -5.93 -4.72 -7.09
N ARG A 87 -4.72 -5.18 -7.43
CA ARG A 87 -3.59 -4.28 -7.77
C ARG A 87 -3.91 -3.40 -8.98
N LEU A 88 -4.53 -3.98 -10.01
CA LEU A 88 -4.90 -3.27 -11.24
C LEU A 88 -6.01 -2.26 -10.98
N GLU A 89 -7.08 -2.67 -10.29
CA GLU A 89 -8.18 -1.77 -9.93
C GLU A 89 -7.71 -0.64 -9.03
N TRP A 90 -6.93 -0.95 -7.99
CA TRP A 90 -6.34 0.08 -7.11
C TRP A 90 -5.53 1.10 -7.91
N LYS A 91 -4.69 0.63 -8.84
CA LYS A 91 -3.88 1.49 -9.68
C LYS A 91 -4.77 2.41 -10.54
N GLU A 92 -5.80 1.88 -11.19
CA GLU A 92 -6.73 2.70 -11.98
C GLU A 92 -7.45 3.75 -11.13
N ASN A 93 -8.01 3.34 -10.00
CA ASN A 93 -8.70 4.25 -9.07
C ASN A 93 -7.77 5.34 -8.53
N LEU A 94 -6.52 4.99 -8.21
CA LEU A 94 -5.52 5.94 -7.75
C LEU A 94 -5.13 6.94 -8.85
N GLU A 95 -5.02 6.50 -10.11
CA GLU A 95 -4.76 7.42 -11.24
C GLU A 95 -5.92 8.40 -11.46
N GLU A 96 -7.17 7.96 -11.32
CA GLU A 96 -8.32 8.87 -11.38
C GLU A 96 -8.34 9.87 -10.21
N LEU A 97 -8.14 9.39 -8.98
CA LEU A 97 -8.06 10.25 -7.79
C LEU A 97 -6.98 11.33 -7.95
N LYS A 98 -5.82 10.98 -8.51
CA LYS A 98 -4.72 11.92 -8.77
C LYS A 98 -5.03 12.99 -9.83
N LYS A 99 -6.12 12.90 -10.59
CA LYS A 99 -6.53 13.96 -11.53
C LYS A 99 -7.32 15.08 -10.85
N GLU A 100 -7.89 14.81 -9.68
CA GLU A 100 -8.66 15.81 -8.96
C GLU A 100 -7.78 16.93 -8.39
N SER A 101 -8.40 18.09 -8.19
CA SER A 101 -7.79 19.26 -7.56
C SER A 101 -8.07 19.27 -6.06
N SER A 102 -7.73 18.17 -5.38
CA SER A 102 -7.90 18.02 -3.93
C SER A 102 -6.55 17.89 -3.22
N VAL A 103 -6.55 18.13 -1.90
CA VAL A 103 -5.35 17.97 -1.06
C VAL A 103 -4.86 16.53 -1.08
N ILE A 104 -5.75 15.53 -1.08
CA ILE A 104 -5.36 14.12 -1.11
C ILE A 104 -4.71 13.76 -2.45
N SER A 105 -5.23 14.30 -3.55
CA SER A 105 -4.64 14.13 -4.89
C SER A 105 -3.25 14.75 -4.98
N GLU A 106 -3.05 15.93 -4.38
CA GLU A 106 -1.72 16.57 -4.28
C GLU A 106 -0.73 15.72 -3.47
N GLN A 107 -1.18 15.15 -2.35
CA GLN A 107 -0.35 14.28 -1.51
C GLN A 107 0.09 13.02 -2.26
N PHE A 108 -0.80 12.38 -3.03
CA PHE A 108 -0.43 11.21 -3.84
C PHE A 108 0.52 11.55 -4.99
N ARG A 109 0.31 12.67 -5.68
CA ARG A 109 1.28 13.13 -6.70
C ARG A 109 2.65 13.38 -6.07
N ARG A 110 2.69 13.98 -4.89
CA ARG A 110 3.94 14.20 -4.15
C ARG A 110 4.61 12.89 -3.72
N LEU A 111 3.84 11.91 -3.25
CA LEU A 111 4.37 10.58 -2.94
C LEU A 111 5.03 9.93 -4.17
N ASP A 112 4.36 9.97 -5.33
CA ASP A 112 4.91 9.44 -6.58
C ASP A 112 6.23 10.15 -6.95
N GLU A 113 6.29 11.48 -6.85
CA GLU A 113 7.51 12.25 -7.13
C GLU A 113 8.68 11.86 -6.23
N LEU A 114 8.45 11.78 -4.91
CA LEU A 114 9.48 11.46 -3.93
C LEU A 114 10.00 10.02 -4.08
N ILE A 115 9.09 9.08 -4.31
CA ILE A 115 9.44 7.67 -4.53
C ILE A 115 10.15 7.49 -5.88
N GLU A 116 9.77 8.27 -6.90
CA GLU A 116 10.45 8.25 -8.21
C GLU A 116 11.89 8.76 -8.10
N ARG A 117 12.14 9.78 -7.27
CA ARG A 117 13.46 10.37 -6.98
C ARG A 117 14.41 9.42 -6.24
N ASP A 118 13.85 8.47 -5.49
CA ASP A 118 14.60 7.39 -4.82
C ASP A 118 15.76 7.90 -3.93
N GLN A 119 15.49 8.90 -3.09
CA GLN A 119 16.47 9.47 -2.17
C GLN A 119 16.14 9.14 -0.71
N GLU A 120 17.14 8.70 0.05
CA GLU A 120 16.99 8.44 1.50
C GLU A 120 16.56 9.69 2.27
N SER A 121 16.99 10.88 1.84
CA SER A 121 16.59 12.16 2.44
C SER A 121 15.08 12.43 2.39
N ASP A 122 14.37 11.79 1.45
CA ASP A 122 12.93 12.01 1.26
C ASP A 122 12.08 11.12 2.18
N ILE A 123 12.68 10.13 2.89
CA ILE A 123 11.96 9.14 3.71
C ILE A 123 11.02 9.79 4.73
N TYR A 124 11.49 10.80 5.47
CA TYR A 124 10.67 11.44 6.50
C TYR A 124 9.42 12.11 5.90
N GLU A 125 9.57 12.79 4.76
CA GLU A 125 8.44 13.42 4.06
C GLU A 125 7.48 12.35 3.52
N ILE A 126 8.02 11.28 2.93
CA ILE A 126 7.24 10.14 2.44
C ILE A 126 6.41 9.52 3.57
N MET A 127 7.01 9.21 4.73
CA MET A 127 6.30 8.57 5.84
C MET A 127 5.18 9.46 6.40
N ASN A 128 5.42 10.76 6.55
CA ASN A 128 4.40 11.73 6.96
C ASN A 128 3.27 11.88 5.93
N LEU A 129 3.57 11.75 4.63
CA LEU A 129 2.54 11.73 3.59
C LEU A 129 1.74 10.43 3.62
N VAL A 130 2.39 9.27 3.81
CA VAL A 130 1.73 7.97 3.97
C VAL A 130 0.76 7.97 5.14
N GLU A 131 1.15 8.55 6.28
CA GLU A 131 0.28 8.72 7.45
C GLU A 131 -0.97 9.54 7.11
N LYS A 132 -0.78 10.73 6.50
CA LYS A 132 -1.90 11.61 6.12
C LYS A 132 -2.89 10.98 5.15
N VAL A 133 -2.39 10.28 4.12
CA VAL A 133 -3.29 9.61 3.17
C VAL A 133 -4.01 8.44 3.82
N SER A 134 -3.36 7.72 4.75
CA SER A 134 -3.99 6.64 5.53
C SER A 134 -5.12 7.17 6.41
N GLU A 135 -4.88 8.27 7.15
CA GLU A 135 -5.89 8.91 7.98
C GLU A 135 -7.10 9.39 7.17
N TRP A 136 -6.85 9.91 5.95
CA TRP A 136 -7.93 10.34 5.05
C TRP A 136 -8.82 9.16 4.65
N PHE A 137 -8.24 8.05 4.16
CA PHE A 137 -9.01 6.87 3.77
C PHE A 137 -9.76 6.23 4.95
N ASP A 138 -9.16 6.19 6.13
CA ASP A 138 -9.84 5.73 7.34
C ASP A 138 -11.02 6.63 7.73
N GLY A 139 -10.89 7.95 7.51
CA GLY A 139 -11.98 8.91 7.68
C GLY A 139 -13.14 8.64 6.72
N GLU A 140 -12.86 8.48 5.43
CA GLU A 140 -13.86 8.17 4.41
C GLU A 140 -14.57 6.84 4.69
N ARG A 141 -13.83 5.82 5.11
CA ARG A 141 -14.40 4.52 5.52
C ARG A 141 -15.35 4.66 6.71
N LYS A 142 -14.96 5.40 7.75
CA LYS A 142 -15.82 5.65 8.92
C LYS A 142 -17.10 6.39 8.53
N ASN A 143 -17.00 7.35 7.62
CA ASN A 143 -18.15 8.08 7.11
C ASN A 143 -19.10 7.16 6.33
N ALA A 144 -18.58 6.30 5.46
CA ALA A 144 -19.39 5.33 4.71
C ALA A 144 -20.15 4.37 5.64
N LEU A 145 -19.48 3.84 6.67
CA LEU A 145 -20.09 2.92 7.65
C LEU A 145 -21.17 3.59 8.51
N GLN A 146 -21.05 4.89 8.80
CA GLN A 146 -22.06 5.64 9.57
C GLN A 146 -23.32 5.97 8.75
N HIS A 147 -23.20 6.04 7.43
CA HIS A 147 -24.30 6.43 6.53
C HIS A 147 -24.97 5.23 5.84
N GLY A 148 -24.58 3.99 6.18
CA GLY A 148 -25.33 2.78 5.84
C GLY A 148 -25.56 2.58 4.35
N VAL A 149 -24.49 2.69 3.55
CA VAL A 149 -24.47 2.17 2.18
C VAL A 149 -23.99 0.72 2.22
#